data_AF-A0A963EZQ6-F1
#
_entry.id   AF-A0A963EZQ6-F1
#
_cell.length_a   1.000
_cell.length_b   1.000
_cell.length_c   1.000
_cell.angle_alpha   90.00
_cell.angle_beta   90.00
_cell.angle_gamma   90.00
#
_symmetry.space_group_name_H-M   'P 1'
#
loop_
_entity.id
_entity.type
_entity.pdbx_description
1 polymer ?
#
loop_
_entity_poly.entity_id
_entity_poly.type
_entity_poly.pdbx_seq_one_letter_code
_entity_poly.pdbx_strand_id
1 'polypeptide(L)'
;MNRIWFAIILAAAALSACTSGDSLPMNHPLTSFVELLGREGVKGNLEIGDPINQDMEYVATYVISAYTSTRILSFFKCKDIEKAEFNLQEAMKNPKLSGVARNGTLLFAATFYPPDDQAVSKIRTLFLSHQFN
;
A
#
# COMPACT_ATOMS: atom_id res chain seq x y z
N MET A 1 46.26 9.97 23.59
CA MET A 1 46.63 10.65 22.34
C MET A 1 46.74 9.61 21.24
N ASN A 2 45.78 9.57 20.31
CA ASN A 2 46.01 9.52 18.87
C ASN A 2 44.67 9.60 18.15
N ARG A 3 44.52 10.71 17.43
CA ARG A 3 43.49 10.97 16.43
C ARG A 3 43.78 10.08 15.22
N ILE A 4 42.78 9.72 14.42
CA ILE A 4 42.73 9.94 12.95
C ILE A 4 41.54 9.17 12.31
N TRP A 5 40.54 9.97 11.91
CA TRP A 5 39.69 9.96 10.69
C TRP A 5 38.67 8.86 10.36
N PHE A 6 37.46 9.36 10.08
CA PHE A 6 36.42 8.82 9.21
C PHE A 6 36.99 8.12 7.96
N ALA A 7 36.46 6.93 7.66
CA ALA A 7 36.38 6.42 6.31
C ALA A 7 35.02 5.75 6.11
N ILE A 8 34.13 6.49 5.45
CA ILE A 8 32.98 5.95 4.73
C ILE A 8 33.55 5.09 3.60
N ILE A 9 33.25 3.80 3.58
CA ILE A 9 33.29 3.00 2.35
C ILE A 9 31.94 2.31 2.19
N LEU A 10 31.19 2.91 1.28
CA LEU A 10 30.11 2.36 0.49
C LEU A 10 30.50 1.01 -0.15
N ALA A 11 29.48 0.20 -0.42
CA ALA A 11 29.47 -0.93 -1.35
C ALA A 11 29.90 -2.30 -0.81
N ALA A 12 28.89 -3.05 -0.38
CA ALA A 12 28.69 -4.39 -0.93
C ALA A 12 27.18 -4.60 -1.10
N ALA A 13 26.66 -4.09 -2.23
CA ALA A 13 25.53 -4.67 -2.91
C ALA A 13 25.93 -6.09 -3.31
N ALA A 14 25.79 -7.03 -2.38
CA ALA A 14 25.84 -8.44 -2.63
C ALA A 14 24.43 -8.98 -2.42
N LEU A 15 23.77 -9.14 -3.55
CA LEU A 15 22.58 -9.95 -3.76
C LEU A 15 22.59 -11.20 -2.89
N SER A 16 21.80 -11.20 -1.83
CA SER A 16 21.35 -12.43 -1.20
C SER A 16 20.09 -12.17 -0.41
N ALA A 17 19.01 -12.74 -0.95
CA ALA A 17 17.87 -13.27 -0.21
C ALA A 17 16.86 -12.21 0.27
N CYS A 18 15.55 -12.37 0.18
CA CYS A 18 14.73 -13.55 -0.08
C CYS A 18 13.53 -13.13 -0.93
N THR A 19 13.09 -14.05 -1.77
CA THR A 19 11.71 -14.10 -2.20
C THR A 19 10.83 -14.23 -0.95
N SER A 20 10.07 -13.20 -0.64
CA SER A 20 8.84 -13.33 0.14
C SER A 20 7.86 -12.35 -0.46
N GLY A 21 7.50 -12.61 -1.73
CA GLY A 21 6.14 -12.36 -2.13
C GLY A 21 5.31 -13.33 -1.31
N ASP A 22 4.92 -12.91 -0.10
CA ASP A 22 3.96 -13.64 0.69
C ASP A 22 2.72 -13.75 -0.18
N SER A 23 2.52 -14.94 -0.75
CA SER A 23 1.25 -15.31 -1.32
C SER A 23 0.24 -15.07 -0.21
N LEU A 24 -0.67 -14.12 -0.44
CA LEU A 24 -1.79 -13.85 0.45
C LEU A 24 -2.31 -15.19 0.99
N PRO A 25 -2.54 -15.34 2.31
CA PRO A 25 -3.36 -16.44 2.79
C PRO A 25 -4.61 -16.45 1.93
N MET A 26 -5.01 -17.61 1.39
CA MET A 26 -6.15 -17.72 0.45
C MET A 26 -7.45 -17.06 0.96
N ASN A 27 -7.52 -16.84 2.28
CA ASN A 27 -8.64 -16.22 2.99
C ASN A 27 -8.39 -14.76 3.40
N HIS A 28 -7.32 -14.11 2.95
CA HIS A 28 -7.07 -12.71 3.28
C HIS A 28 -8.04 -11.81 2.51
N PRO A 29 -8.73 -10.84 3.16
CA PRO A 29 -9.77 -10.02 2.51
C PRO A 29 -9.32 -9.22 1.29
N LEU A 30 -8.01 -8.98 1.14
CA LEU A 30 -7.45 -8.27 -0.01
C LEU A 30 -7.21 -9.15 -1.24
N THR A 31 -7.25 -10.48 -1.12
CA THR A 31 -6.90 -11.41 -2.21
C THR A 31 -7.80 -11.20 -3.43
N SER A 32 -9.11 -11.21 -3.20
CA SER A 32 -10.12 -10.99 -4.25
C SER A 32 -10.00 -9.59 -4.89
N PHE A 33 -9.56 -8.59 -4.11
CA PHE A 33 -9.37 -7.25 -4.64
C PHE A 33 -8.11 -7.15 -5.51
N VAL A 34 -7.00 -7.77 -5.11
CA VAL A 34 -5.77 -7.81 -5.91
C VAL A 34 -5.97 -8.59 -7.20
N GLU A 35 -6.73 -9.69 -7.18
CA GLU A 35 -7.12 -10.41 -8.39
C GLU A 35 -7.98 -9.56 -9.33
N LEU A 36 -8.92 -8.77 -8.78
CA LEU A 36 -9.70 -7.80 -9.56
C LEU A 36 -8.79 -6.75 -10.21
N LEU A 37 -7.84 -6.18 -9.46
CA LEU A 37 -6.85 -5.25 -9.99
C LEU A 37 -6.05 -5.89 -11.15
N GLY A 38 -5.61 -7.13 -11.00
CA GLY A 38 -4.90 -7.88 -12.03
C GLY A 38 -5.72 -8.09 -13.32
N ARG A 39 -7.00 -8.47 -13.21
CA ARG A 39 -7.92 -8.59 -14.35
C ARG A 39 -8.16 -7.26 -15.07
N GLU A 40 -8.12 -6.16 -14.32
CA GLU A 40 -8.28 -4.80 -14.82
C GLU A 40 -6.98 -4.18 -15.37
N GLY A 41 -5.91 -4.97 -15.48
CA GLY A 41 -4.61 -4.57 -16.03
C GLY A 41 -3.67 -3.88 -15.03
N VAL A 42 -4.05 -3.78 -13.76
CA VAL A 42 -3.27 -3.13 -12.70
C VAL A 42 -2.36 -4.16 -12.03
N LYS A 43 -1.23 -4.47 -12.68
CA LYS A 43 -0.24 -5.44 -12.19
C LYS A 43 0.71 -4.81 -11.17
N GLY A 44 1.01 -5.56 -10.11
CA GLY A 44 1.89 -5.12 -9.04
C GLY A 44 2.18 -6.25 -8.05
N ASN A 45 2.91 -5.91 -7.00
CA ASN A 45 3.25 -6.82 -5.91
C ASN A 45 2.56 -6.35 -4.64
N LEU A 46 1.90 -7.26 -3.93
CA LEU A 46 1.35 -6.98 -2.60
C LEU A 46 2.38 -7.37 -1.54
N GLU A 47 2.58 -6.48 -0.58
CA GLU A 47 3.36 -6.69 0.62
C GLU A 47 2.42 -6.52 1.82
N ILE A 48 2.30 -7.55 2.65
CA ILE A 48 1.52 -7.48 3.89
C ILE A 48 2.50 -7.18 5.02
N GLY A 49 2.17 -6.18 5.83
CA GLY A 49 2.95 -5.78 6.99
C GLY A 49 2.20 -6.00 8.30
N ASP A 50 2.95 -5.96 9.39
CA ASP A 50 2.37 -6.03 10.72
C ASP A 50 1.46 -4.81 11.01
N PRO A 51 0.42 -4.96 11.84
CA PRO A 51 -0.36 -3.84 12.34
C PRO A 51 0.55 -2.80 13.01
N ILE A 52 0.41 -1.54 12.62
CA ILE A 52 1.24 -0.44 13.16
C ILE A 52 0.85 -0.10 14.60
N ASN A 53 -0.40 -0.40 14.99
CA ASN A 53 -0.90 -0.21 16.34
C ASN A 53 -2.03 -1.20 16.67
N GLN A 54 -2.47 -1.19 17.93
CA GLN A 54 -3.50 -2.11 18.45
C GLN A 54 -4.89 -1.98 17.80
N ASP A 55 -5.16 -0.85 17.13
CA ASP A 55 -6.44 -0.57 16.48
C ASP A 55 -6.50 -1.09 15.04
N MET A 56 -5.38 -1.53 14.49
CA MET A 56 -5.27 -2.11 13.16
C MET A 56 -5.34 -3.64 13.22
N GLU A 57 -6.03 -4.21 12.25
CA GLU A 57 -6.09 -5.65 12.00
C GLU A 57 -4.96 -6.08 11.06
N TYR A 58 -4.69 -5.28 10.02
CA TYR A 58 -3.55 -5.46 9.13
C TYR A 58 -3.18 -4.16 8.42
N VAL A 59 -1.96 -4.14 7.88
CA VAL A 59 -1.49 -3.15 6.89
C VAL A 59 -1.00 -3.89 5.66
N ALA A 60 -1.30 -3.39 4.47
CA ALA A 60 -0.75 -3.92 3.24
C ALA A 60 -0.42 -2.82 2.25
N THR A 61 0.55 -3.08 1.39
CA THR A 61 1.00 -2.16 0.35
C THR A 61 1.03 -2.87 -0.99
N TYR A 62 0.35 -2.33 -1.99
CA TYR A 62 0.41 -2.83 -3.37
C TYR A 62 1.23 -1.88 -4.24
N VAL A 63 2.38 -2.35 -4.68
CA VAL A 63 3.31 -1.60 -5.53
C VAL A 63 3.03 -1.94 -6.99
N ILE A 64 2.45 -1.00 -7.72
CA ILE A 64 2.04 -1.20 -9.12
C ILE A 64 3.26 -1.03 -10.03
N SER A 65 3.54 -2.04 -10.86
CA SER A 65 4.71 -2.08 -11.76
C SER A 65 4.40 -1.67 -13.19
N ALA A 66 3.13 -1.53 -13.55
CA ALA A 66 2.68 -1.40 -14.95
C ALA A 66 2.73 0.03 -15.52
N TYR A 67 3.07 1.05 -14.72
CA TYR A 67 2.98 2.45 -15.14
C TYR A 67 4.32 3.18 -15.02
N THR A 68 4.51 4.20 -15.85
CA THR A 68 5.71 5.07 -15.87
C THR A 68 5.94 5.81 -14.56
N SER A 69 4.88 5.97 -13.74
CA SER A 69 4.97 6.36 -12.34
C SER A 69 4.85 5.13 -11.44
N THR A 70 5.75 5.00 -10.46
CA THR A 70 5.52 4.10 -9.32
C THR A 70 4.21 4.50 -8.66
N ARG A 71 3.40 3.53 -8.26
CA ARG A 71 2.16 3.79 -7.52
C ARG A 71 2.10 2.86 -6.34
N ILE A 72 1.79 3.43 -5.19
CA ILE A 72 1.68 2.71 -3.94
C ILE A 72 0.23 2.82 -3.51
N LEU A 73 -0.45 1.68 -3.46
CA LEU A 73 -1.74 1.58 -2.78
C LEU A 73 -1.49 1.05 -1.38
N SER A 74 -1.73 1.86 -0.36
CA SER A 74 -1.68 1.41 1.03
C SER A 74 -3.08 1.07 1.51
N PHE A 75 -3.24 -0.16 1.98
CA PHE A 75 -4.47 -0.68 2.55
C PHE A 75 -4.30 -0.82 4.06
N PHE A 76 -5.30 -0.35 4.80
CA PHE A 76 -5.32 -0.47 6.25
C PHE A 76 -6.68 -1.02 6.65
N LYS A 77 -6.74 -2.04 7.48
CA LYS A 77 -7.99 -2.47 8.10
C LYS A 77 -7.98 -2.07 9.56
N CYS A 78 -8.93 -1.24 9.96
CA CYS A 78 -9.17 -0.95 11.36
C CYS A 78 -10.15 -1.97 11.94
N LYS A 79 -9.98 -2.32 13.21
CA LYS A 79 -10.94 -3.15 13.97
C LYS A 79 -12.28 -2.43 14.16
N ASP A 80 -12.23 -1.10 14.18
CA ASP A 80 -13.37 -0.20 14.36
C ASP A 80 -13.59 0.61 13.07
N ILE A 81 -14.82 0.59 12.58
CA ILE A 81 -15.23 1.29 11.35
C ILE A 81 -15.17 2.81 11.53
N GLU A 82 -15.55 3.33 12.70
CA GLU A 82 -15.54 4.77 12.96
C GLU A 82 -14.11 5.31 12.97
N LYS A 83 -13.17 4.54 13.52
CA LYS A 83 -11.73 4.86 13.47
C LYS A 83 -11.18 4.88 12.05
N ALA A 84 -11.73 4.04 11.14
CA ALA A 84 -11.32 4.07 9.74
C ALA A 84 -11.75 5.38 9.05
N GLU A 85 -12.95 5.87 9.32
CA GLU A 85 -13.42 7.15 8.78
C GLU A 85 -12.63 8.33 9.35
N PHE A 86 -12.35 8.33 10.66
CA PHE A 86 -11.51 9.35 11.30
C PHE A 86 -10.10 9.40 10.68
N ASN A 87 -9.44 8.26 10.55
CA ASN A 87 -8.10 8.18 9.95
C ASN A 87 -8.10 8.62 8.48
N LEU A 88 -9.16 8.33 7.73
CA LEU A 88 -9.33 8.86 6.37
C LEU A 88 -9.40 10.39 6.38
N GLN A 89 -10.23 10.99 7.24
CA GLN A 89 -10.36 12.45 7.32
C GLN A 89 -9.04 13.14 7.66
N GLU A 90 -8.28 12.59 8.61
CA GLU A 90 -6.96 13.11 8.97
C GLU A 90 -5.96 13.02 7.81
N ALA A 91 -5.91 11.87 7.12
CA ALA A 91 -5.01 11.68 5.99
C ALA A 91 -5.35 12.58 4.79
N MET A 92 -6.63 12.88 4.57
CA MET A 92 -7.06 13.78 3.48
C MET A 92 -6.68 15.25 3.71
N LYS A 93 -6.16 15.62 4.88
CA LYS A 93 -5.51 16.93 5.08
C LYS A 93 -4.22 17.06 4.27
N ASN A 94 -3.62 15.95 3.83
CA ASN A 94 -2.46 15.96 2.93
C ASN A 94 -2.94 15.96 1.47
N PRO A 95 -2.71 17.05 0.70
CA PRO A 95 -3.21 17.16 -0.67
C PRO A 95 -2.53 16.21 -1.66
N LYS A 96 -1.44 15.54 -1.26
CA LYS A 96 -0.74 14.55 -2.09
C LYS A 96 -1.29 13.13 -1.92
N LEU A 97 -2.22 12.93 -1.00
CA LEU A 97 -2.86 11.65 -0.75
C LEU A 97 -4.27 11.67 -1.35
N SER A 98 -4.65 10.56 -1.97
CA SER A 98 -6.03 10.27 -2.30
C SER A 98 -6.46 9.03 -1.53
N GLY A 99 -7.69 8.98 -1.02
CA GLY A 99 -8.14 7.83 -0.26
C GLY A 99 -9.64 7.67 -0.20
N VAL A 100 -10.06 6.48 0.22
CA VAL A 100 -11.44 6.07 0.45
C VAL A 100 -11.47 5.03 1.57
N ALA A 101 -12.59 4.91 2.27
CA ALA A 101 -12.81 3.87 3.26
C ALA A 101 -14.12 3.12 2.97
N ARG A 102 -14.13 1.82 3.26
CA ARG A 102 -15.32 0.96 3.16
C ARG A 102 -15.21 -0.18 4.19
N ASN A 103 -16.25 -0.39 4.99
CA ASN A 103 -16.34 -1.47 5.99
C ASN A 103 -15.08 -1.58 6.89
N GLY A 104 -14.53 -0.45 7.35
CA GLY A 104 -13.31 -0.43 8.17
C GLY A 104 -11.99 -0.63 7.42
N THR A 105 -12.03 -0.89 6.11
CA THR A 105 -10.85 -0.93 5.24
C THR A 105 -10.63 0.42 4.59
N LEU A 106 -9.48 1.02 4.81
CA LEU A 106 -9.01 2.22 4.13
C LEU A 106 -8.12 1.83 2.96
N LEU A 107 -8.30 2.52 1.85
CA LEU A 107 -7.36 2.57 0.74
C LEU A 107 -6.83 3.99 0.64
N PHE A 108 -5.51 4.12 0.66
CA PHE A 108 -4.80 5.30 0.24
C PHE A 108 -4.02 5.01 -1.04
N ALA A 109 -4.17 5.87 -2.03
CA ALA A 109 -3.39 5.85 -3.26
C ALA A 109 -2.42 7.03 -3.24
N ALA A 110 -1.14 6.72 -3.39
CA ALA A 110 -0.10 7.70 -3.67
C ALA A 110 0.44 7.47 -5.10
N THR A 111 0.46 8.53 -5.89
CA THR A 111 1.07 8.56 -7.23
C THR A 111 2.39 9.31 -7.19
N PHE A 112 3.42 8.76 -7.84
CA PHE A 112 4.66 9.49 -8.10
C PHE A 112 4.59 10.21 -9.45
N TYR A 113 5.45 11.21 -9.68
CA TYR A 113 5.40 12.05 -10.87
C TYR A 113 5.79 11.25 -12.15
N PRO A 114 5.06 11.41 -13.28
CA PRO A 114 3.86 12.25 -13.41
C PRO A 114 2.62 11.59 -12.77
N PRO A 115 1.78 12.38 -12.08
CA PRO A 115 0.53 11.86 -11.50
C PRO A 115 -0.40 11.36 -12.60
N ASP A 116 -1.15 10.29 -12.31
CA ASP A 116 -2.16 9.70 -13.19
C ASP A 116 -3.50 9.63 -12.45
N ASP A 117 -4.23 10.73 -12.50
CA ASP A 117 -5.51 10.89 -11.80
C ASP A 117 -6.61 9.97 -12.34
N GLN A 118 -6.53 9.60 -13.63
CA GLN A 118 -7.50 8.71 -14.26
C GLN A 118 -7.39 7.30 -13.69
N ALA A 119 -6.16 6.80 -13.53
CA ALA A 119 -5.94 5.50 -12.92
C ALA A 119 -6.27 5.49 -11.42
N VAL A 120 -5.96 6.56 -10.68
CA VAL A 120 -6.39 6.70 -9.28
C VAL A 120 -7.91 6.66 -9.17
N SER A 121 -8.61 7.39 -10.03
CA SER A 121 -10.07 7.37 -10.09
C SER A 121 -10.61 5.96 -10.36
N LYS A 122 -10.06 5.26 -11.37
CA LYS A 122 -10.44 3.86 -11.68
C LYS A 122 -10.26 2.95 -10.47
N ILE A 123 -9.10 2.99 -9.81
CA ILE A 123 -8.80 2.13 -8.64
C ILE A 123 -9.75 2.43 -7.48
N ARG A 124 -10.05 3.71 -7.21
CA ARG A 124 -11.02 4.10 -6.19
C ARG A 124 -12.42 3.58 -6.48
N THR A 125 -12.87 3.66 -7.74
CA THR A 125 -14.17 3.10 -8.16
C THR A 125 -14.20 1.58 -8.00
N LEU A 126 -13.12 0.88 -8.36
CA LEU A 126 -13.03 -0.57 -8.13
C LEU A 126 -13.09 -0.89 -6.63
N PHE A 127 -12.38 -0.15 -5.79
CA PHE A 127 -12.39 -0.34 -4.33
C PHE A 127 -13.78 -0.12 -3.74
N LEU A 128 -14.44 0.97 -4.11
CA LEU A 128 -15.78 1.32 -3.63
C LEU A 128 -16.88 0.38 -4.12
N SER A 129 -16.66 -0.33 -5.22
CA SER A 129 -17.60 -1.35 -5.71
C SER A 129 -17.30 -2.74 -5.13
N HIS A 130 -16.07 -3.01 -4.70
CA HIS A 130 -15.67 -4.30 -4.14
C HIS A 130 -16.28 -4.61 -2.77
N GLN A 131 -16.90 -5.78 -2.63
CA GLN A 131 -17.39 -6.27 -1.34
C GLN A 131 -16.26 -6.98 -0.60
N PHE A 132 -15.70 -6.30 0.40
CA PHE A 132 -14.78 -6.91 1.36
C PHE A 132 -15.61 -7.73 2.35
N ASN A 133 -15.49 -9.06 2.22
CA ASN A 133 -16.12 -10.05 3.11
C ASN A 133 -15.08 -10.66 4.04
#